data_AF-A0A7S1Z6M5-F1
#
_entry.id   AF-A0A7S1Z6M5-F1
#
_cell.length_a   1.000
_cell.length_b   1.000
_cell.length_c   1.000
_cell.angle_alpha   90.00
_cell.angle_beta   90.00
_cell.angle_gamma   90.00
#
_symmetry.space_group_name_H-M   'P 1'
#
loop_
_entity.id
_entity.type
_entity.pdbx_description
1 polymer ?
#
loop_
_entity_poly.entity_id
_entity_poly.type
_entity_poly.pdbx_seq_one_letter_code
_entity_poly.pdbx_strand_id
1 'polypeptide(L)'
;KGLGLGLGLGSAAVTRRDALMRSAAATAVLTASTAAASSSAFAADDAASALPPPSRTYTQRFPAPFDPILGPSSRVTVRKRIRDDVWAVEQNLVLGPLETPLRCVVIRLEDGTLWVHGPLAPTEEFFSLVEGCGEGDAAAR
;
A
#
# COMPACT_ATOMS: atom_id res chain seq x y z
N LYS A 1 -5.09 22.86 66.50
CA LYS A 1 -3.87 22.02 66.47
C LYS A 1 -4.22 20.75 65.66
N GLY A 2 -3.54 20.54 64.52
CA GLY A 2 -3.64 19.38 63.60
C GLY A 2 -4.71 19.54 62.51
N LEU A 3 -4.44 20.00 61.27
CA LEU A 3 -3.74 19.33 60.13
C LEU A 3 -4.17 17.85 60.00
N GLY A 4 -4.87 17.37 58.98
CA GLY A 4 -4.89 17.73 57.56
C GLY A 4 -4.08 16.67 56.80
N LEU A 5 -4.73 15.68 56.18
CA LEU A 5 -4.14 14.77 55.19
C LEU A 5 -5.26 14.14 54.35
N GLY A 6 -5.59 14.82 53.26
CA GLY A 6 -6.40 14.25 52.18
C GLY A 6 -5.60 13.22 51.41
N LEU A 7 -6.08 11.99 51.37
CA LEU A 7 -5.58 10.94 50.49
C LEU A 7 -6.06 11.22 49.06
N GLY A 8 -5.29 12.01 48.32
CA GLY A 8 -5.42 12.12 46.87
C GLY A 8 -4.89 10.85 46.22
N LEU A 9 -5.77 9.91 45.87
CA LEU A 9 -5.46 8.83 44.95
C LEU A 9 -5.31 9.43 43.54
N GLY A 10 -4.10 9.90 43.24
CA GLY A 10 -3.69 10.25 41.89
C GLY A 10 -3.62 8.99 41.03
N SER A 11 -4.62 8.78 40.19
CA SER A 11 -4.55 7.83 39.07
C SER A 11 -3.49 8.34 38.11
N ALA A 12 -2.27 7.80 38.20
CA ALA A 12 -1.20 8.12 37.27
C ALA A 12 -1.62 7.61 35.88
N ALA A 13 -1.88 8.55 34.97
CA ALA A 13 -2.24 8.23 33.59
C ALA A 13 -1.07 7.48 32.94
N VAL A 14 -1.32 6.20 32.62
CA VAL A 14 -0.35 5.36 31.90
C VAL A 14 -0.12 5.98 30.53
N THR A 15 1.10 6.46 30.29
CA THR A 15 1.46 7.00 28.98
C THR A 15 1.71 5.86 28.00
N ARG A 16 1.47 6.09 26.71
CA ARG A 16 1.70 5.08 25.65
C ARG A 16 3.14 4.54 25.66
N ARG A 17 4.10 5.36 26.11
CA ARG A 17 5.50 4.99 26.27
C ARG A 17 5.70 3.95 27.39
N ASP A 18 5.00 4.08 28.51
CA ASP A 18 5.08 3.10 29.61
C ASP A 18 4.45 1.76 29.23
N ALA A 19 3.37 1.78 28.44
CA ALA A 19 2.77 0.56 27.89
C ALA A 19 3.75 -0.17 26.96
N LEU A 20 4.47 0.56 26.11
CA LEU A 20 5.47 0.01 25.18
C LEU A 20 6.71 -0.55 25.91
N MET A 21 7.15 0.11 26.99
CA MET A 21 8.29 -0.37 27.79
C MET A 21 7.94 -1.62 28.59
N ARG A 22 6.70 -1.75 29.05
CA ARG A 22 6.23 -2.95 29.75
C ARG A 22 6.09 -4.16 28.83
N SER A 23 5.67 -3.96 27.57
CA SER A 23 5.62 -5.07 26.60
C SER A 23 7.01 -5.56 26.21
N ALA A 24 8.04 -4.69 26.17
CA ALA A 24 9.42 -5.11 25.93
C ALA A 24 10.00 -5.98 27.07
N ALA A 25 9.60 -5.73 28.32
CA ALA A 25 10.07 -6.50 29.47
C ALA A 25 9.42 -7.90 29.57
N ALA A 26 8.19 -8.07 29.07
CA ALA A 26 7.50 -9.37 29.07
C ALA A 26 8.11 -10.39 28.10
N THR A 27 8.83 -9.95 27.07
CA THR A 27 9.48 -10.83 26.09
C THR A 27 10.85 -11.35 26.55
N ALA A 28 11.46 -10.74 27.57
CA ALA A 28 12.80 -11.09 28.04
C ALA A 28 12.84 -12.28 29.02
N VAL A 29 11.70 -12.74 29.54
CA VAL A 29 11.64 -13.82 30.55
C VAL A 29 11.27 -15.18 29.94
N LEU A 30 10.83 -15.24 28.68
CA LEU A 30 10.53 -16.49 27.97
C LEU A 30 11.75 -17.10 27.23
N THR A 31 12.90 -16.40 27.20
CA THR A 31 14.09 -16.82 26.44
C THR A 31 15.03 -17.77 27.20
N ALA A 32 14.70 -18.18 28.43
CA ALA A 32 15.61 -18.99 29.26
C ALA A 32 15.35 -20.51 29.23
N SER A 33 14.40 -21.04 28.43
CA SER A 33 14.10 -22.49 28.46
C SER A 33 13.77 -23.16 27.12
N THR A 34 14.16 -22.58 25.99
CA THR A 34 14.19 -23.29 24.69
C THR A 34 15.48 -23.01 23.94
N ALA A 35 16.60 -23.44 24.53
CA ALA A 35 17.89 -23.57 23.84
C ALA A 35 17.92 -24.85 22.98
N ALA A 36 16.89 -25.05 22.16
CA ALA A 36 16.79 -26.13 21.19
C ALA A 36 16.26 -25.54 19.87
N ALA A 37 17.19 -25.29 18.95
CA ALA A 37 16.99 -25.11 17.51
C ALA A 37 15.80 -24.25 17.05
N SER A 38 16.05 -22.95 16.88
CA SER A 38 15.25 -22.11 15.98
C SER A 38 16.19 -21.16 15.25
N SER A 39 17.06 -21.75 14.44
CA SER A 39 17.93 -21.05 13.49
C SER A 39 17.33 -21.16 12.09
N SER A 40 16.22 -20.46 11.84
CA SER A 40 15.78 -20.01 10.50
C SER A 40 14.43 -19.27 10.59
N ALA A 41 14.39 -18.14 11.30
CA ALA A 41 13.31 -17.16 11.17
C ALA A 41 13.77 -16.00 10.27
N PHE A 42 14.25 -16.36 9.08
CA PHE A 42 14.03 -15.57 7.88
C PHE A 42 13.37 -16.53 6.91
N ALA A 43 12.08 -16.79 7.13
CA ALA A 43 11.24 -17.13 5.99
C ALA A 43 11.26 -15.86 5.13
N ALA A 44 12.26 -15.77 4.25
CA ALA A 44 12.04 -15.10 3.00
C ALA A 44 10.76 -15.75 2.47
N ASP A 45 9.69 -14.96 2.36
CA ASP A 45 8.61 -15.32 1.45
C ASP A 45 9.34 -15.68 0.16
N ASP A 46 9.35 -16.97 -0.14
CA ASP A 46 9.77 -17.52 -1.41
C ASP A 46 8.69 -17.09 -2.41
N ALA A 47 8.61 -15.78 -2.66
CA ALA A 47 8.08 -15.22 -3.87
C ALA A 47 9.06 -15.59 -4.98
N ALA A 48 9.15 -16.90 -5.22
CA ALA A 48 9.73 -17.49 -6.39
C ALA A 48 9.31 -16.63 -7.58
N SER A 49 10.31 -16.25 -8.36
CA SER A 49 10.26 -15.48 -9.60
C SER A 49 9.18 -15.98 -10.56
N ALA A 50 7.92 -15.68 -10.25
CA ALA A 50 6.83 -15.79 -11.17
C ALA A 50 6.97 -14.58 -12.09
N LEU A 51 7.30 -14.85 -13.34
CA LEU A 51 7.32 -13.82 -14.38
C LEU A 51 6.03 -12.99 -14.24
N PRO A 52 6.11 -11.64 -14.15
CA PRO A 52 4.93 -10.82 -14.00
C PRO A 52 3.92 -11.15 -15.12
N PRO A 53 2.62 -11.19 -14.82
CA PRO A 53 1.63 -11.56 -15.81
C PRO A 53 1.70 -10.59 -17.01
N PRO A 54 1.40 -11.07 -18.23
CA PRO A 54 1.50 -10.25 -19.43
C PRO A 54 0.63 -8.98 -19.34
N SER A 55 -0.51 -9.06 -18.64
CA SER A 55 -1.41 -7.93 -18.44
C SER A 55 -0.82 -6.76 -17.65
N ARG A 56 0.26 -7.01 -16.88
CA ARG A 56 0.98 -6.00 -16.08
C ARG A 56 2.24 -5.47 -16.76
N THR A 57 2.55 -5.96 -17.95
CA THR A 57 3.75 -5.61 -18.69
C THR A 57 3.47 -4.47 -19.66
N TYR A 58 4.43 -3.56 -19.82
CA TYR A 58 4.40 -2.50 -20.83
C TYR A 58 5.78 -2.32 -21.45
N THR A 59 5.83 -1.70 -22.63
CA THR A 59 7.09 -1.42 -23.34
C THR A 59 7.26 0.06 -23.58
N GLN A 60 8.31 0.63 -22.97
CA GLN A 60 8.73 2.00 -23.19
C GLN A 60 9.53 2.09 -24.49
N ARG A 61 9.02 2.86 -25.47
CA ARG A 61 9.66 3.04 -26.80
C ARG A 61 10.46 4.33 -26.95
N PHE A 62 10.29 5.26 -26.00
CA PHE A 62 11.00 6.54 -25.98
C PHE A 62 11.77 6.67 -24.67
N PRO A 63 13.01 7.19 -24.70
CA PRO A 63 13.86 7.28 -23.51
C PRO A 63 13.19 8.16 -22.45
N ALA A 64 12.65 7.52 -21.41
CA ALA A 64 12.01 8.20 -20.30
C ALA A 64 12.97 8.37 -19.12
N PRO A 65 12.83 9.41 -18.30
CA PRO A 65 13.64 9.59 -17.10
C PRO A 65 13.22 8.68 -15.93
N PHE A 66 12.39 7.66 -16.16
CA PHE A 66 11.88 6.68 -15.19
C PHE A 66 12.08 5.25 -15.70
N ASP A 67 12.01 4.28 -14.80
CA ASP A 67 12.15 2.86 -15.14
C ASP A 67 10.98 2.37 -16.03
N PRO A 68 11.26 1.60 -17.09
CA PRO A 68 12.55 1.39 -17.69
C PRO A 68 12.90 2.60 -18.57
N ILE A 69 14.18 2.96 -18.67
CA ILE A 69 14.61 4.04 -19.57
C ILE A 69 14.15 3.71 -21.01
N LEU A 70 14.32 2.46 -21.42
CA LEU A 70 13.84 1.91 -22.69
C LEU A 70 13.58 0.41 -22.54
N GLY A 71 12.58 -0.12 -23.24
CA GLY A 71 12.28 -1.56 -23.26
C GLY A 71 11.12 -1.96 -22.32
N PRO A 72 11.00 -3.26 -22.00
CA PRO A 72 9.89 -3.78 -21.21
C PRO A 72 10.08 -3.57 -19.71
N SER A 73 8.99 -3.35 -19.00
CA SER A 73 8.92 -3.44 -17.52
C SER A 73 7.51 -3.86 -17.11
N SER A 74 7.29 -4.06 -15.81
CA SER A 74 6.01 -4.48 -15.28
C SER A 74 5.64 -3.69 -14.03
N ARG A 75 4.34 -3.46 -13.83
CA ARG A 75 3.82 -2.79 -12.63
C ARG A 75 2.39 -3.17 -12.33
N VAL A 76 2.04 -3.01 -11.05
CA VAL A 76 0.69 -3.24 -10.54
C VAL A 76 -0.14 -1.97 -10.69
N THR A 77 -1.40 -2.15 -11.08
CA THR A 77 -2.38 -1.06 -11.17
C THR A 77 -3.40 -1.20 -10.04
N VAL A 78 -3.63 -0.11 -9.30
CA VAL A 78 -4.58 -0.07 -8.20
C VAL A 78 -5.66 0.96 -8.50
N ARG A 79 -6.93 0.52 -8.54
CA ARG A 79 -8.08 1.41 -8.67
C ARG A 79 -8.67 1.73 -7.30
N LYS A 80 -8.86 3.01 -7.01
CA LYS A 80 -9.52 3.54 -5.80
C LYS A 80 -10.70 4.41 -6.20
N ARG A 81 -11.89 4.12 -5.67
CA ARG A 81 -13.07 4.96 -5.87
C ARG A 81 -13.01 6.16 -4.92
N ILE A 82 -13.09 7.37 -5.47
CA ILE A 82 -13.04 8.64 -4.71
C ILE A 82 -14.45 9.20 -4.53
N ARG A 83 -15.27 9.09 -5.58
CA ARG A 83 -16.70 9.40 -5.61
C ARG A 83 -17.42 8.37 -6.47
N ASP A 84 -18.74 8.45 -6.53
CA ASP A 84 -19.56 7.53 -7.31
C ASP A 84 -19.16 7.38 -8.77
N ASP A 85 -18.69 8.46 -9.36
CA ASP A 85 -18.34 8.69 -10.76
C ASP A 85 -16.87 9.10 -10.95
N VAL A 86 -16.05 9.05 -9.89
CA VAL A 86 -14.64 9.46 -9.92
C VAL A 86 -13.75 8.40 -9.29
N TRP A 87 -12.72 7.98 -10.04
CA TRP A 87 -11.73 7.00 -9.61
C TRP A 87 -10.31 7.55 -9.75
N ALA A 88 -9.45 7.15 -8.83
CA ALA A 88 -8.00 7.26 -8.95
C ALA A 88 -7.46 5.88 -9.36
N VAL A 89 -6.81 5.81 -10.52
CA VAL A 89 -6.11 4.62 -11.01
C VAL A 89 -4.62 4.89 -10.87
N GLU A 90 -3.96 4.16 -9.97
CA GLU A 90 -2.59 4.41 -9.57
C GLU A 90 -1.65 3.30 -10.07
N GLN A 91 -0.51 3.71 -10.61
CA GLN A 91 0.61 2.82 -10.95
C GLN A 91 1.88 3.44 -10.39
N ASN A 92 2.76 2.63 -9.79
CA ASN A 92 4.02 3.17 -9.31
C ASN A 92 4.95 3.54 -10.47
N LEU A 93 5.66 4.65 -10.29
CA LEU A 93 6.70 5.15 -11.16
C LEU A 93 8.02 5.11 -10.38
N VAL A 94 9.01 4.42 -10.94
CA VAL A 94 10.35 4.33 -10.35
C VAL A 94 11.26 5.34 -11.05
N LEU A 95 11.82 6.26 -10.28
CA LEU A 95 12.76 7.30 -10.68
C LEU A 95 14.09 7.06 -9.94
N GLY A 96 14.89 6.12 -10.44
CA GLY A 96 16.12 5.69 -9.76
C GLY A 96 15.81 5.11 -8.37
N PRO A 97 16.31 5.71 -7.27
CA PRO A 97 16.04 5.23 -5.92
C PRO A 97 14.65 5.64 -5.38
N LEU A 98 13.92 6.51 -6.09
CA LEU A 98 12.60 7.00 -5.67
C LEU A 98 11.50 6.18 -6.34
N GLU A 99 10.55 5.68 -5.57
CA GLU A 99 9.30 5.12 -6.08
C GLU A 99 8.15 6.02 -5.63
N THR A 100 7.31 6.44 -6.58
CA THR A 100 6.15 7.30 -6.30
C THR A 100 4.91 6.78 -7.01
N PRO A 101 3.73 6.80 -6.35
CA PRO A 101 2.49 6.51 -7.05
C PRO A 101 2.20 7.60 -8.07
N LEU A 102 2.04 7.20 -9.33
CA LEU A 102 1.49 8.05 -10.38
C LEU A 102 -0.02 7.82 -10.44
N ARG A 103 -0.78 8.89 -10.27
CA ARG A 103 -2.24 8.84 -10.30
C ARG A 103 -2.78 9.29 -11.66
N CYS A 104 -3.55 8.43 -12.29
CA CYS A 104 -4.51 8.76 -13.33
C CYS A 104 -5.88 9.00 -12.69
N VAL A 105 -6.62 10.01 -13.14
CA VAL A 105 -7.98 10.28 -12.68
C VAL A 105 -8.95 9.91 -13.79
N VAL A 106 -9.94 9.08 -13.47
CA VAL A 106 -11.01 8.69 -14.37
C VAL A 106 -12.32 9.27 -13.85
N ILE A 107 -13.06 9.96 -14.72
CA ILE A 107 -14.37 10.52 -14.42
C ILE A 107 -15.37 9.97 -15.43
N ARG A 108 -16.49 9.41 -14.94
CA ARG A 108 -17.61 9.02 -15.79
C ARG A 108 -18.54 10.21 -15.94
N LEU A 109 -18.74 10.66 -17.18
CA LEU A 109 -19.61 11.78 -17.52
C LEU A 109 -21.08 11.33 -17.55
N GLU A 110 -22.00 12.30 -17.57
CA GLU A 110 -23.45 12.04 -17.57
C GLU A 110 -23.92 11.25 -18.80
N ASP A 111 -23.24 11.39 -19.93
CA ASP A 111 -23.49 10.62 -21.16
C ASP A 111 -22.94 9.19 -21.13
N GLY A 112 -22.33 8.79 -20.01
CA GLY A 112 -21.70 7.48 -19.81
C GLY A 112 -20.29 7.35 -20.37
N THR A 113 -19.74 8.38 -21.03
CA THR A 113 -18.36 8.37 -21.51
C THR A 113 -17.36 8.59 -20.36
N LEU A 114 -16.09 8.27 -20.61
CA LEU A 114 -15.02 8.41 -19.62
C LEU A 114 -14.06 9.53 -20.01
N TRP A 115 -13.83 10.47 -19.10
CA TRP A 115 -12.69 11.37 -19.16
C TRP A 115 -11.52 10.78 -18.35
N VAL A 116 -10.39 10.53 -19.02
CA VAL A 116 -9.20 9.91 -18.45
C VAL A 116 -8.05 10.91 -18.48
N HIS A 117 -7.59 11.32 -17.30
CA HIS A 117 -6.54 12.32 -17.15
C HIS A 117 -5.24 11.71 -16.61
N GLY A 118 -4.11 12.01 -17.28
CA GLY A 118 -2.78 11.61 -16.85
C GLY A 118 -2.41 10.11 -17.00
N PRO A 119 -2.85 9.38 -18.04
CA PRO A 119 -2.35 8.02 -18.26
C PRO A 119 -0.87 8.05 -18.66
N LEU A 120 -0.03 7.17 -18.09
CA LEU A 120 1.38 7.06 -18.46
C LEU A 120 1.81 5.61 -18.68
N ALA A 121 2.24 5.31 -19.91
CA ALA A 121 2.67 3.99 -20.34
C ALA A 121 1.72 2.85 -19.85
N PRO A 122 0.42 2.96 -20.15
CA PRO A 122 -0.61 2.08 -19.59
C PRO A 122 -0.35 0.61 -19.94
N THR A 123 -0.66 -0.26 -18.99
CA THR A 123 -0.66 -1.72 -19.14
C THR A 123 -2.05 -2.20 -19.58
N GLU A 124 -2.19 -3.45 -19.98
CA GLU A 124 -3.51 -4.04 -20.28
C GLU A 124 -4.43 -4.04 -19.05
N GLU A 125 -3.89 -4.38 -17.87
CA GLU A 125 -4.59 -4.31 -16.58
C GLU A 125 -5.13 -2.88 -16.32
N PHE A 126 -4.35 -1.85 -16.67
CA PHE A 126 -4.78 -0.47 -16.55
C PHE A 126 -6.00 -0.19 -17.43
N PHE A 127 -5.99 -0.62 -18.70
CA PHE A 127 -7.15 -0.44 -19.59
C PHE A 127 -8.40 -1.13 -19.05
N SER A 128 -8.29 -2.39 -18.62
CA SER A 128 -9.42 -3.13 -18.06
C SER A 128 -10.01 -2.44 -16.81
N LEU A 129 -9.16 -1.89 -15.94
CA LEU A 129 -9.63 -1.18 -14.74
C LEU A 129 -10.31 0.16 -15.06
N VAL A 130 -9.80 0.89 -16.06
CA VAL A 130 -10.39 2.14 -16.56
C VAL A 130 -11.74 1.88 -17.22
N GLU A 131 -11.82 0.88 -18.11
CA GLU A 131 -13.06 0.49 -18.78
C GLU A 131 -14.12 0.05 -17.77
N GLY A 132 -13.74 -0.75 -16.77
CA GLY A 132 -14.62 -1.13 -15.67
C GLY A 132 -15.07 0.02 -14.76
N CYS A 133 -14.58 1.25 -14.94
CA CYS A 133 -15.16 2.44 -14.29
C CYS A 133 -16.43 2.92 -15.02
N GLY A 134 -16.54 2.67 -16.33
CA GLY A 134 -17.72 3.01 -17.13
C GLY A 134 -18.94 2.20 -16.72
N GLU A 135 -18.74 0.91 -16.46
CA GLU A 135 -19.80 -0.05 -16.13
C GLU A 135 -20.46 0.20 -14.76
N GLY A 136 -19.79 0.95 -13.87
CA GLY A 136 -20.22 1.13 -12.48
C GLY A 136 -20.17 -0.17 -11.66
N ASP A 137 -20.38 -0.08 -10.35
CA ASP A 137 -20.55 -1.27 -9.49
C ASP A 137 -21.93 -1.94 -9.78
N ALA A 138 -22.16 -2.38 -11.01
CA ALA A 138 -23.33 -3.19 -11.38
C ALA A 138 -23.36 -4.53 -10.62
N ALA A 139 -22.26 -4.93 -9.97
CA ALA A 139 -22.15 -6.10 -9.11
C ALA A 139 -22.66 -5.89 -7.66
N ALA A 140 -23.06 -4.66 -7.28
CA ALA A 140 -23.49 -4.33 -5.91
C ALA A 140 -24.95 -3.82 -5.80
N ARG A 141 -25.78 -4.07 -6.82
CA ARG A 141 -27.22 -3.74 -6.81
C ARG A 141 -28.09 -4.97 -7.01
#